data_AF-A0A7C7RYZ3-F1
#
_entry.id   AF-A0A7C7RYZ3-F1
#
_cell.length_a   1.000
_cell.length_b   1.000
_cell.length_c   1.000
_cell.angle_alpha   90.00
_cell.angle_beta   90.00
_cell.angle_gamma   90.00
#
_symmetry.space_group_name_H-M   'P 1'
#
loop_
_entity.id
_entity.type
_entity.pdbx_description
1 polymer ?
#
loop_
_entity_poly.entity_id
_entity_poly.type
_entity_poly.pdbx_seq_one_letter_code
_entity_poly.pdbx_strand_id
1 'polypeptide(L)'
;MAGSDAVQGRLPGILVAPGELPGYLLLPGDPARAARIAEFLDSPEEIAQNREFHSYRGSYQGVPVGVLSTGVGAPGAAIACEE
;
A
#
# COMPACT_ATOMS: atom_id res chain seq x y z
N MET A 1 5.57 -1.31 26.92
CA MET A 1 4.25 -1.55 26.30
C MET A 1 3.96 -0.35 25.40
N ALA A 2 4.29 -0.44 24.11
CA ALA A 2 4.20 0.66 23.13
C ALA A 2 3.42 0.20 21.88
N GLY A 3 2.28 -0.47 22.10
CA GLY A 3 1.57 -1.20 21.04
C GLY A 3 0.16 -0.68 20.70
N SER A 4 -0.40 0.24 21.48
CA SER A 4 -1.78 0.72 21.27
C SER A 4 -1.90 1.88 20.28
N ASP A 5 -0.87 2.72 20.17
CA ASP A 5 -0.99 4.00 19.44
C ASP A 5 -0.65 3.89 17.94
N ALA A 6 0.11 2.84 17.54
CA ALA A 6 0.56 2.69 16.15
C ALA A 6 -0.55 2.29 15.16
N VAL A 7 -1.69 1.79 15.66
CA VAL A 7 -2.82 1.33 14.84
C VAL A 7 -3.96 2.35 14.82
N GLN A 8 -3.98 3.30 15.75
CA GLN A 8 -5.07 4.24 15.91
C GLN A 8 -5.23 5.10 14.65
N GLY A 9 -6.39 5.01 13.98
CA GLY A 9 -6.70 5.80 12.78
C GLY A 9 -6.19 5.22 11.46
N ARG A 10 -5.64 4.01 11.45
CA ARG A 10 -5.25 3.27 10.25
C ARG A 10 -6.31 2.22 9.90
N LEU A 11 -6.45 1.93 8.61
CA LEU A 11 -7.35 0.91 8.10
C LEU A 11 -6.84 -0.49 8.51
N PRO A 12 -7.70 -1.40 8.99
CA PRO A 12 -7.25 -2.58 9.72
C PRO A 12 -6.56 -3.64 8.86
N GLY A 13 -6.99 -3.81 7.61
CA GLY A 13 -6.43 -4.76 6.65
C GLY A 13 -5.11 -4.26 6.08
N ILE A 14 -5.07 -3.03 5.57
CA ILE A 14 -3.88 -2.51 4.86
C ILE A 14 -2.91 -1.72 5.75
N LEU A 15 -3.34 -1.35 6.97
CA LEU A 15 -2.61 -0.48 7.89
C LEU A 15 -2.14 0.81 7.23
N VAL A 16 -3.02 1.49 6.49
CA VAL A 16 -2.78 2.80 5.88
C VAL A 16 -3.72 3.83 6.50
N ALA A 17 -3.25 5.04 6.79
CA ALA A 17 -4.09 6.14 7.25
C ALA A 17 -4.70 6.91 6.06
N PRO A 18 -5.90 7.50 6.22
CA PRO A 18 -6.49 8.34 5.19
C PRO A 18 -5.54 9.44 4.71
N GLY A 19 -5.33 9.52 3.39
CA GLY A 19 -4.47 10.53 2.75
C GLY A 19 -2.99 10.14 2.61
N GLU A 20 -2.55 8.98 3.10
CA GLU A 20 -1.17 8.52 2.91
C GLU A 20 -0.91 8.00 1.49
N LEU A 21 -1.92 7.42 0.83
CA LEU A 21 -1.85 6.96 -0.56
C LEU A 21 -2.39 8.02 -1.53
N PRO A 22 -1.80 8.12 -2.75
CA PRO A 22 -2.27 9.04 -3.77
C PRO A 22 -3.51 8.52 -4.50
N GLY A 23 -4.15 9.36 -5.33
CA GLY A 23 -5.38 9.02 -6.05
C GLY A 23 -5.24 7.95 -7.15
N TYR A 24 -4.02 7.53 -7.50
CA TYR A 24 -3.77 6.48 -8.47
C TYR A 24 -2.98 5.35 -7.83
N LEU A 25 -3.47 4.11 -7.95
CA LEU A 25 -2.86 2.91 -7.38
C LEU A 25 -2.69 1.80 -8.41
N LEU A 26 -1.53 1.13 -8.35
CA LEU A 26 -1.28 -0.15 -9.01
C LEU A 26 -1.48 -1.27 -7.98
N LEU A 27 -2.26 -2.29 -8.34
CA LEU A 27 -2.67 -3.38 -7.43
C LEU A 27 -2.10 -4.75 -7.87
N PRO A 28 -0.78 -5.00 -7.77
CA PRO A 28 -0.24 -6.33 -8.00
C PRO A 28 -0.71 -7.32 -6.94
N GLY A 29 -0.70 -8.63 -7.24
CA GLY A 29 -0.98 -9.66 -6.22
C GLY A 29 0.18 -9.85 -5.24
N ASP A 30 1.39 -10.03 -5.77
CA ASP A 30 2.59 -10.39 -5.02
C ASP A 30 3.26 -9.17 -4.35
N PRO A 31 3.50 -9.17 -3.01
CA PRO A 31 4.27 -8.15 -2.31
C PRO A 31 5.65 -7.86 -2.92
N ALA A 32 6.37 -8.89 -3.37
CA ALA A 32 7.68 -8.70 -3.99
C ALA A 32 7.57 -7.96 -5.33
N ARG A 33 6.45 -8.12 -6.05
CA ARG A 33 6.15 -7.34 -7.25
C ARG A 33 5.79 -5.90 -6.90
N ALA A 34 5.08 -5.65 -5.80
CA ALA A 34 4.80 -4.29 -5.35
C ALA A 34 6.10 -3.52 -5.05
N ALA A 35 7.01 -4.12 -4.27
CA ALA A 35 8.34 -3.56 -4.02
C ALA A 35 9.12 -3.28 -5.32
N ARG A 36 9.12 -4.25 -6.25
CA ARG A 36 9.79 -4.09 -7.55
C ARG A 36 9.19 -2.96 -8.40
N ILE A 37 7.87 -2.77 -8.39
CA ILE A 37 7.24 -1.65 -9.10
C ILE A 37 7.61 -0.33 -8.44
N ALA A 38 7.69 -0.27 -7.10
CA ALA A 38 8.06 0.92 -6.36
C ALA A 38 9.47 1.44 -6.73
N GLU A 39 10.40 0.55 -7.12
CA GLU A 39 11.74 0.94 -7.61
C GLU A 39 11.71 1.82 -8.88
N PHE A 40 10.60 1.83 -9.63
CA PHE A 40 10.43 2.67 -10.82
C PHE A 40 9.80 4.04 -10.51
N LEU A 41 9.41 4.29 -9.25
CA LEU A 41 8.87 5.58 -8.84
C LEU A 41 10.01 6.54 -8.48
N ASP A 42 9.78 7.82 -8.73
CA ASP A 42 10.56 8.90 -8.19
C ASP A 42 10.21 9.09 -6.71
N SER A 43 11.25 9.16 -5.86
CA SER A 43 11.13 9.29 -4.40
C SER A 43 10.19 8.26 -3.75
N PRO A 44 10.47 6.94 -3.90
CA PRO A 44 9.61 5.91 -3.35
C PRO A 44 9.69 5.89 -1.81
N GLU A 45 8.54 5.73 -1.17
CA GLU A 45 8.39 5.58 0.27
C GLU A 45 7.50 4.37 0.56
N GLU A 46 7.95 3.51 1.48
CA GLU A 46 7.12 2.43 2.02
C GLU A 46 6.22 2.99 3.13
N ILE A 47 4.92 2.72 3.05
CA ILE A 47 3.93 3.22 4.00
C ILE A 47 3.62 2.18 5.07
N ALA A 48 3.34 0.95 4.66
CA ALA A 48 3.03 -0.14 5.56
C ALA A 48 3.26 -1.51 4.91
N GLN A 49 3.60 -2.48 5.76
CA GLN A 49 3.58 -3.90 5.42
C GLN A 49 2.70 -4.64 6.44
N ASN A 50 1.58 -5.17 5.99
CA ASN A 50 0.70 -5.99 6.81
C ASN A 50 0.22 -7.20 6.02
N ARG A 51 0.61 -8.41 6.44
CA ARG A 51 0.25 -9.66 5.75
C ARG A 51 0.63 -9.59 4.26
N GLU A 52 -0.31 -9.78 3.33
CA GLU A 52 -0.13 -9.64 1.89
C GLU A 52 -0.20 -8.19 1.38
N PHE A 53 -0.49 -7.20 2.23
CA PHE A 53 -0.69 -5.79 1.86
C PHE A 53 0.58 -4.98 2.13
N HIS A 54 1.39 -4.78 1.09
CA HIS A 54 2.59 -3.95 1.12
C HIS A 54 2.31 -2.71 0.28
N SER A 55 2.39 -1.55 0.90
CA SER A 55 2.02 -0.26 0.32
C SER A 55 3.22 0.65 0.13
N TYR A 56 3.30 1.25 -1.05
CA TYR A 56 4.34 2.18 -1.45
C TYR A 56 3.70 3.40 -2.11
N ARG A 57 4.37 4.55 -2.03
CA ARG A 57 4.02 5.75 -2.79
C ARG A 57 5.26 6.39 -3.40
N GLY A 58 5.05 7.21 -4.40
CA GLY A 58 6.05 8.08 -5.00
C GLY A 58 5.41 8.88 -6.11
N SER A 59 6.18 9.24 -7.13
CA SER A 59 5.63 9.80 -8.36
C SER A 59 6.18 9.08 -9.59
N TYR A 60 5.43 9.11 -10.69
CA TYR A 60 5.88 8.60 -11.98
C TYR A 60 5.56 9.67 -13.03
N GLN A 61 6.61 10.19 -13.69
CA GLN A 61 6.47 11.29 -14.66
C GLN A 61 5.73 12.51 -14.08
N GLY A 62 6.01 12.84 -12.81
CA GLY A 62 5.37 13.96 -12.10
C GLY A 62 3.95 13.70 -11.58
N VAL A 63 3.39 12.51 -11.79
CA VAL A 63 2.07 12.12 -11.27
C VAL A 63 2.24 11.33 -9.98
N PRO A 64 1.59 11.71 -8.85
CA PRO A 64 1.59 10.89 -7.63
C PRO A 64 0.94 9.53 -7.87
N VAL A 65 1.68 8.45 -7.61
CA VAL A 65 1.23 7.06 -7.84
C VAL A 65 1.61 6.19 -6.64
N GLY A 66 0.71 5.30 -6.26
CA GLY A 66 0.88 4.30 -5.21
C GLY A 66 0.93 2.89 -5.77
N VAL A 67 1.47 1.96 -4.98
CA VAL A 67 1.47 0.53 -5.28
C VAL A 67 1.04 -0.20 -4.01
N LEU A 68 0.05 -1.07 -4.11
CA LEU A 68 -0.45 -1.85 -2.97
C LEU A 68 -0.62 -3.31 -3.40
N SER A 69 0.11 -4.24 -2.77
CA SER A 69 -0.12 -5.67 -3.04
C SER A 69 -1.45 -6.15 -2.45
N THR A 70 -2.07 -7.11 -3.13
CA THR A 70 -3.44 -7.58 -2.82
C THR A 70 -3.52 -9.06 -2.41
N GLY A 71 -2.40 -9.78 -2.47
CA GLY A 71 -2.37 -11.23 -2.29
C GLY A 71 -3.00 -12.00 -3.44
N VAL A 72 -3.41 -13.24 -3.16
CA VAL A 72 -4.02 -14.13 -4.15
C VAL A 72 -5.53 -14.16 -3.96
N GLY A 73 -6.26 -13.87 -5.03
CA GLY A 73 -7.70 -14.08 -5.13
C GLY A 73 -8.54 -12.84 -4.80
N ALA A 74 -9.82 -12.93 -5.15
CA ALA A 74 -10.77 -11.83 -5.01
C ALA A 74 -10.95 -11.30 -3.57
N PRO A 75 -10.91 -12.11 -2.50
CA PRO A 75 -11.11 -11.59 -1.14
C PRO A 75 -10.05 -10.59 -0.69
N GLY A 76 -8.77 -10.87 -0.93
CA GLY A 76 -7.68 -9.95 -0.58
C GLY A 76 -7.72 -8.68 -1.43
N ALA A 77 -7.97 -8.82 -2.73
CA ALA A 77 -8.16 -7.67 -3.62
C ALA A 77 -9.35 -6.80 -3.23
N ALA A 78 -10.45 -7.39 -2.74
CA ALA A 78 -11.59 -6.63 -2.25
C ALA A 78 -11.23 -5.83 -0.99
N ILE A 79 -10.50 -6.41 -0.03
CA ILE A 79 -10.03 -5.68 1.16
C ILE A 79 -9.17 -4.47 0.75
N ALA A 80 -8.20 -4.67 -0.15
CA ALA A 80 -7.33 -3.59 -0.62
C ALA A 80 -8.03 -2.50 -1.44
N CYS A 81 -9.20 -2.79 -2.02
CA CYS A 81 -10.00 -1.81 -2.77
C CYS A 81 -11.01 -1.06 -1.89
N GLU A 82 -11.56 -1.73 -0.87
CA GLU A 82 -12.55 -1.16 0.05
C GLU A 82 -11.91 -0.27 1.12
N GLU A 83 -10.69 -0.61 1.54
CA GLU A 83 -9.88 0.18 2.48
C GLU A 83 -9.02 1.21 1.75
#